data_AF-A0A971LMJ8-F1
#
_entry.id   AF-A0A971LMJ8-F1
#
_cell.length_a   1.000
_cell.length_b   1.000
_cell.length_c   1.000
_cell.angle_alpha   90.00
_cell.angle_beta   90.00
_cell.angle_gamma   90.00
#
_symmetry.space_group_name_H-M   'P 1'
#
loop_
_entity.id
_entity.type
_entity.pdbx_description
1 polymer ?
#
loop_
_entity_poly.entity_id
_entity_poly.type
_entity_poly.pdbx_seq_one_letter_code
_entity_poly.pdbx_strand_id
1 'polypeptide(L)'
;MTAKYEQMEKMSPEEKFSAVANLKEKLEENFVTLGQLLSEIKRSRLFRVKGYENFREFVEAEYSLSGSLAGKLVAVFDVFIEEMDVDEATIMDIGFDRLQMIQPLVRKADWAQRDDWVQKAEEMPTRELRDHIKELKKEEKEKNLDPKKVFIDQFVERMTAILNCSRTELNFKLALYFQDSDTESIRDVVRQRQREFEGDLNKE
;
A
#
# COMPACT_ATOMS: atom_id res chain seq x y z
N MET A 1 3.53 -27.81 28.80
CA MET A 1 3.89 -26.44 28.34
C MET A 1 4.70 -25.64 29.36
N THR A 2 4.60 -25.92 30.66
CA THR A 2 5.27 -25.21 31.78
C THR A 2 6.80 -25.17 31.74
N ALA A 3 7.47 -26.27 31.38
CA ALA A 3 8.94 -26.37 31.47
C ALA A 3 9.72 -25.39 30.55
N LYS A 4 9.16 -25.03 29.37
CA LYS A 4 9.80 -24.08 28.44
C LYS A 4 9.76 -22.64 28.97
N TYR A 5 8.66 -22.25 29.61
CA TYR A 5 8.52 -20.93 30.22
C TYR A 5 9.41 -20.77 31.46
N GLU A 6 9.53 -21.82 32.29
CA GLU A 6 10.44 -21.84 33.44
C GLU A 6 11.93 -21.74 33.04
N GLN A 7 12.30 -22.24 31.86
CA GLN A 7 13.66 -22.05 31.33
C GLN A 7 13.90 -20.59 30.91
N MET A 8 12.92 -19.92 30.30
CA MET A 8 13.05 -18.52 29.88
C MET A 8 13.17 -17.55 31.07
N GLU A 9 12.52 -17.84 32.20
CA GLU A 9 12.66 -17.01 33.41
C GLU A 9 14.08 -17.04 33.99
N LYS A 10 14.80 -18.14 33.80
CA LYS A 10 16.16 -18.36 34.33
C LYS A 10 17.26 -17.78 33.43
N MET A 11 16.95 -17.39 32.20
CA MET A 11 17.92 -16.83 31.27
C MET A 11 18.36 -15.42 31.69
N SER A 12 19.64 -15.12 31.52
CA SER A 12 20.18 -13.76 31.67
C SER A 12 19.56 -12.82 30.61
N PRO A 13 19.65 -11.49 30.81
CA PRO A 13 19.26 -10.51 29.80
C PRO A 13 20.00 -10.71 28.46
N GLU A 14 21.31 -10.95 28.47
CA GLU A 14 22.08 -11.19 27.23
C GLU A 14 21.61 -12.46 26.51
N GLU A 15 21.39 -13.55 27.25
CA GLU A 15 20.88 -14.80 26.68
C GLU A 15 19.51 -14.61 26.03
N LYS A 16 18.64 -13.79 26.64
CA LYS A 16 17.33 -13.46 26.07
C LYS A 16 17.47 -12.66 24.77
N PHE A 17 18.38 -11.68 24.70
CA PHE A 17 18.61 -10.92 23.48
C PHE A 17 19.17 -11.79 22.35
N SER A 18 20.15 -12.64 22.64
CA SER A 18 20.69 -13.59 21.66
C SER A 18 19.62 -14.59 21.18
N ALA A 19 18.77 -15.07 22.09
CA ALA A 19 17.67 -15.96 21.71
C ALA A 19 16.64 -15.28 20.80
N VAL A 20 16.31 -14.01 21.05
CA VAL A 20 15.43 -13.22 20.17
C VAL A 20 16.06 -13.04 18.79
N ALA A 21 17.35 -12.69 18.71
CA ALA A 21 18.05 -12.53 17.44
C ALA A 21 18.04 -13.82 16.60
N ASN A 22 18.37 -14.96 17.23
CA ASN A 22 18.36 -16.27 16.56
C ASN A 22 16.95 -16.69 16.11
N LEU A 23 15.92 -16.39 16.90
CA LEU A 23 14.54 -16.68 16.52
C LEU A 23 14.05 -15.77 15.38
N LYS A 24 14.48 -14.51 15.35
CA LYS A 24 14.22 -13.59 14.22
C LYS A 24 14.83 -14.14 12.95
N GLU A 25 16.10 -14.51 12.97
CA GLU A 25 16.79 -15.04 11.77
C GLU A 25 16.08 -16.27 11.20
N LYS A 26 15.74 -17.23 12.06
CA LYS A 26 14.93 -18.40 11.67
C LYS A 26 13.57 -18.03 11.12
N LEU A 27 12.95 -16.97 11.63
CA LEU A 27 11.66 -16.53 11.15
C LEU A 27 11.76 -15.99 9.71
N GLU A 28 12.80 -15.21 9.40
CA GLU A 28 13.05 -14.72 8.04
C GLU A 28 13.32 -15.86 7.05
N GLU A 29 14.21 -16.80 7.42
CA GLU A 29 14.51 -17.99 6.62
C GLU A 29 13.23 -18.80 6.31
N ASN A 30 12.38 -18.99 7.33
CA ASN A 30 11.11 -19.68 7.17
C ASN A 30 10.14 -18.89 6.28
N PHE A 31 10.12 -17.56 6.32
CA PHE A 31 9.26 -16.76 5.45
C PHE A 31 9.66 -16.86 3.98
N VAL A 32 10.97 -16.83 3.68
CA VAL A 32 11.48 -17.02 2.31
C VAL A 32 11.08 -18.39 1.80
N THR A 33 11.42 -19.44 2.55
CA THR A 33 11.15 -20.84 2.17
C THR A 33 9.64 -21.11 2.03
N LEU A 34 8.83 -20.59 2.97
CA LEU A 34 7.39 -20.75 2.91
C LEU A 34 6.80 -19.97 1.73
N GLY A 35 7.29 -18.77 1.43
CA GLY A 35 6.89 -17.99 0.27
C GLY A 35 7.14 -18.73 -1.05
N GLN A 36 8.31 -19.35 -1.19
CA GLN A 36 8.68 -20.19 -2.34
C GLN A 36 7.71 -21.36 -2.52
N LEU A 37 7.52 -22.17 -1.47
CA LEU A 37 6.64 -23.34 -1.52
C LEU A 37 5.19 -22.96 -1.83
N LEU A 38 4.69 -21.90 -1.18
CA LEU A 38 3.35 -21.40 -1.42
C LEU A 38 3.20 -20.83 -2.84
N SER A 39 4.23 -20.19 -3.38
CA SER A 39 4.21 -19.67 -4.75
C SER A 39 4.09 -20.82 -5.75
N GLU A 40 4.92 -21.85 -5.58
CA GLU A 40 4.90 -23.02 -6.45
C GLU A 40 3.54 -23.72 -6.39
N ILE A 41 3.00 -23.97 -5.19
CA ILE A 41 1.67 -24.58 -5.00
C ILE A 41 0.58 -23.76 -5.70
N LYS A 42 0.65 -22.43 -5.59
CA LYS A 42 -0.34 -21.53 -6.20
C LYS A 42 -0.23 -21.53 -7.73
N ARG A 43 0.98 -21.44 -8.28
CA ARG A 43 1.28 -21.39 -9.72
C ARG A 43 0.87 -22.68 -10.43
N SER A 44 1.24 -23.83 -9.85
CA SER A 44 0.92 -25.17 -10.35
C SER A 44 -0.49 -25.65 -9.98
N ARG A 45 -1.24 -24.86 -9.20
CA ARG A 45 -2.59 -25.17 -8.70
C ARG A 45 -2.67 -26.49 -7.92
N LEU A 46 -1.61 -26.89 -7.21
CA LEU A 46 -1.55 -28.17 -6.46
C LEU A 46 -2.63 -28.27 -5.36
N PHE A 47 -3.16 -27.14 -4.88
CA PHE A 47 -4.31 -27.13 -3.97
C PHE A 47 -5.54 -27.86 -4.55
N ARG A 48 -5.67 -27.95 -5.88
CA ARG A 48 -6.71 -28.72 -6.57
C ARG A 48 -6.57 -30.23 -6.37
N VAL A 49 -5.35 -30.73 -6.23
CA VAL A 49 -5.08 -32.16 -5.94
C VAL A 49 -5.67 -32.56 -4.58
N LYS A 50 -5.73 -31.60 -3.66
CA LYS A 50 -6.34 -31.75 -2.33
C LYS A 50 -7.85 -31.47 -2.32
N GLY A 51 -8.46 -31.16 -3.47
CA GLY A 51 -9.90 -30.95 -3.60
C GLY A 51 -10.38 -29.52 -3.32
N TYR A 52 -9.47 -28.54 -3.19
CA TYR A 52 -9.84 -27.15 -2.91
C TYR A 52 -10.09 -26.34 -4.19
N GLU A 53 -11.08 -25.45 -4.16
CA GLU A 53 -11.42 -24.61 -5.32
C GLU A 53 -10.43 -23.47 -5.53
N ASN A 54 -9.92 -22.89 -4.45
CA ASN A 54 -8.96 -21.81 -4.54
C ASN A 54 -7.85 -21.95 -3.50
N PHE A 55 -6.73 -21.31 -3.81
CA PHE A 55 -5.53 -21.33 -2.97
C PHE A 55 -5.80 -20.81 -1.55
N ARG A 56 -6.69 -19.83 -1.41
CA ARG A 56 -7.03 -19.23 -0.11
C ARG A 56 -7.71 -20.25 0.81
N GLU A 57 -8.72 -20.95 0.32
CA GLU A 57 -9.41 -22.01 1.10
C GLU A 57 -8.43 -23.09 1.54
N PHE A 58 -7.53 -23.51 0.65
CA PHE A 58 -6.52 -24.51 0.95
C PHE A 58 -5.61 -24.10 2.12
N VAL A 59 -5.02 -22.89 2.07
CA VAL A 59 -4.08 -22.47 3.12
C VAL A 59 -4.78 -22.19 4.46
N GLU A 60 -6.02 -21.71 4.42
CA GLU A 60 -6.82 -21.46 5.62
C GLU A 60 -7.24 -22.78 6.27
N ALA A 61 -7.68 -23.77 5.49
CA ALA A 61 -8.16 -25.06 6.00
C ALA A 61 -7.04 -26.00 6.45
N GLU A 62 -5.98 -26.17 5.66
CA GLU A 62 -4.93 -27.17 5.94
C GLU A 62 -3.88 -26.67 6.94
N TYR A 63 -3.59 -25.36 6.93
CA TYR A 63 -2.46 -24.80 7.67
C TYR A 63 -2.85 -23.70 8.65
N SER A 64 -4.14 -23.35 8.76
CA SER A 64 -4.60 -22.24 9.60
C SER A 64 -3.89 -20.90 9.30
N LEU A 65 -3.41 -20.73 8.06
CA LEU A 65 -2.78 -19.50 7.61
C LEU A 65 -3.80 -18.61 6.93
N SER A 66 -3.90 -17.34 7.34
CA SER A 66 -4.79 -16.40 6.65
C SER A 66 -4.41 -16.28 5.17
N GLY A 67 -5.41 -16.26 4.29
CA GLY A 67 -5.16 -16.08 2.85
C GLY A 67 -4.39 -14.80 2.53
N SER A 68 -4.55 -13.75 3.37
CA SER A 68 -3.79 -12.51 3.21
C SER A 68 -2.29 -12.68 3.51
N LEU A 69 -1.92 -13.39 4.57
CA LEU A 69 -0.51 -13.63 4.89
C LEU A 69 0.14 -14.52 3.83
N ALA A 70 -0.52 -15.63 3.47
CA ALA A 70 -0.06 -16.51 2.41
C ALA A 70 0.12 -15.75 1.08
N GLY A 71 -0.86 -14.91 0.73
CA GLY A 71 -0.77 -14.06 -0.46
C GLY A 71 0.41 -13.08 -0.42
N LYS A 72 0.72 -12.49 0.74
CA LYS A 72 1.88 -11.59 0.90
C LYS A 72 3.20 -12.33 0.79
N LEU A 73 3.35 -13.50 1.41
CA LEU A 73 4.55 -14.34 1.32
C LEU A 73 4.86 -14.72 -0.14
N VAL A 74 3.84 -15.21 -0.85
CA VAL A 74 3.94 -15.49 -2.30
C VAL A 74 4.34 -14.23 -3.06
N ALA A 75 3.68 -13.11 -2.79
CA ALA A 75 3.90 -11.89 -3.55
C ALA A 75 5.26 -11.22 -3.29
N VAL A 76 5.90 -11.49 -2.15
CA VAL A 76 7.28 -11.10 -1.86
C VAL A 76 8.24 -11.99 -2.64
N PHE A 77 8.08 -13.32 -2.53
CA PHE A 77 8.91 -14.28 -3.27
C PHE A 77 8.86 -14.03 -4.78
N ASP A 78 7.66 -13.93 -5.35
CA ASP A 78 7.47 -13.72 -6.79
C ASP A 78 8.14 -12.42 -7.27
N VAL A 79 8.04 -11.33 -6.52
CA VAL A 79 8.60 -10.03 -6.96
C VAL A 79 10.10 -9.99 -6.83
N PHE A 80 10.62 -10.34 -5.67
CA PHE A 80 12.01 -10.04 -5.39
C PHE A 80 12.93 -11.18 -5.84
N ILE A 81 12.52 -12.43 -5.72
CA ILE A 81 13.36 -13.58 -6.09
C ILE A 81 13.09 -13.96 -7.55
N GLU A 82 11.84 -14.23 -7.93
CA GLU A 82 11.56 -14.71 -9.30
C GLU A 82 11.59 -13.60 -10.36
N GLU A 83 10.98 -12.43 -10.10
CA GLU A 83 10.92 -11.35 -11.08
C GLU A 83 12.20 -10.51 -11.11
N MET A 84 12.81 -10.21 -9.96
CA MET A 84 13.98 -9.33 -9.85
C MET A 84 15.33 -10.05 -9.68
N ASP A 85 15.33 -11.36 -9.45
CA ASP A 85 16.56 -12.16 -9.25
C ASP A 85 17.43 -11.65 -8.09
N VAL A 86 16.79 -11.13 -7.02
CA VAL A 86 17.47 -10.75 -5.78
C VAL A 86 17.79 -12.03 -5.00
N ASP A 87 19.02 -12.14 -4.54
CA ASP A 87 19.48 -13.32 -3.81
C ASP A 87 18.81 -13.46 -2.43
N GLU A 88 18.65 -14.70 -1.98
CA GLU A 88 17.96 -15.00 -0.72
C GLU A 88 18.62 -14.36 0.51
N ALA A 89 19.95 -14.15 0.49
CA ALA A 89 20.65 -13.57 1.63
C ALA A 89 20.29 -12.09 1.78
N THR A 90 20.26 -11.33 0.69
CA THR A 90 19.79 -9.95 0.65
C THR A 90 18.32 -9.86 1.12
N ILE A 91 17.46 -10.78 0.69
CA ILE A 91 16.05 -10.83 1.12
C ILE A 91 15.91 -11.08 2.62
N MET A 92 16.71 -11.98 3.19
CA MET A 92 16.73 -12.25 4.63
C MET A 92 17.24 -11.06 5.45
N ASP A 93 18.24 -10.34 4.94
CA ASP A 93 18.80 -9.16 5.60
C ASP A 93 17.79 -7.99 5.60
N ILE A 94 17.17 -7.72 4.46
CA ILE A 94 16.07 -6.74 4.36
C ILE A 94 14.92 -7.17 5.28
N GLY A 95 14.53 -8.43 5.24
CA GLY A 95 13.47 -9.00 6.07
C GLY A 95 12.06 -8.70 5.55
N PHE A 96 11.14 -9.58 5.92
CA PHE A 96 9.80 -9.66 5.33
C PHE A 96 9.00 -8.36 5.44
N ASP A 97 9.04 -7.68 6.59
CA ASP A 97 8.23 -6.47 6.82
C ASP A 97 8.60 -5.31 5.89
N ARG A 98 9.90 -5.11 5.63
CA ARG A 98 10.40 -4.04 4.74
C ARG A 98 10.07 -4.38 3.29
N LEU A 99 10.32 -5.62 2.88
CA LEU A 99 9.96 -6.11 1.54
C LEU A 99 8.45 -5.96 1.27
N GLN A 100 7.61 -6.36 2.22
CA GLN A 100 6.14 -6.25 2.10
C GLN A 100 5.66 -4.78 2.04
N MET A 101 6.48 -3.83 2.49
CA MET A 101 6.20 -2.39 2.41
C MET A 101 6.52 -1.81 1.04
N ILE A 102 7.68 -2.19 0.46
CA ILE A 102 8.13 -1.70 -0.85
C ILE A 102 7.55 -2.48 -2.03
N GLN A 103 7.09 -3.72 -1.82
CA GLN A 103 6.56 -4.58 -2.87
C GLN A 103 5.52 -3.92 -3.80
N PRO A 104 4.53 -3.15 -3.30
CA PRO A 104 3.55 -2.49 -4.18
C PRO A 104 4.13 -1.34 -5.01
N LEU A 105 5.25 -0.74 -4.55
CA LEU A 105 5.95 0.35 -5.22
C LEU A 105 6.82 -0.22 -6.33
N VAL A 106 7.59 -1.27 -6.01
CA VAL A 106 8.41 -2.04 -6.94
C VAL A 106 7.59 -2.57 -8.12
N ARG A 107 6.40 -3.16 -7.86
CA ARG A 107 5.52 -3.65 -8.94
C ARG A 107 5.09 -2.57 -9.94
N LYS A 108 5.01 -1.30 -9.51
CA LYS A 108 4.58 -0.17 -10.35
C LYS A 108 5.74 0.59 -10.99
N ALA A 109 6.95 0.37 -10.47
CA ALA A 109 8.16 1.07 -10.85
C ALA A 109 8.78 0.49 -12.12
N ASP A 110 9.52 1.32 -12.85
CA ASP A 110 10.45 0.88 -13.88
C ASP A 110 11.68 0.19 -13.26
N TRP A 111 12.50 -0.46 -14.08
CA TRP A 111 13.64 -1.25 -13.58
C TRP A 111 14.62 -0.46 -12.73
N ALA A 112 14.98 0.76 -13.11
CA ALA A 112 15.92 1.59 -12.35
C ALA A 112 15.36 1.96 -10.97
N GLN A 113 14.06 2.25 -10.91
CA GLN A 113 13.37 2.55 -9.66
C GLN A 113 13.17 1.32 -8.77
N ARG A 114 13.04 0.12 -9.35
CA ARG A 114 12.93 -1.13 -8.59
C ARG A 114 14.18 -1.39 -7.76
N ASP A 115 15.35 -1.27 -8.37
CA ASP A 115 16.64 -1.50 -7.69
C ASP A 115 16.86 -0.48 -6.56
N ASP A 116 16.54 0.80 -6.81
CA ASP A 116 16.58 1.85 -5.80
C ASP A 116 15.66 1.56 -4.60
N TRP A 117 14.48 0.96 -4.83
CA TRP A 117 13.61 0.54 -3.73
C TRP A 117 14.19 -0.60 -2.90
N VAL A 118 14.83 -1.58 -3.54
CA VAL A 118 15.51 -2.68 -2.85
C VAL A 118 16.66 -2.14 -2.00
N GLN A 119 17.50 -1.29 -2.58
CA GLN A 119 18.61 -0.65 -1.86
C GLN A 119 18.11 0.17 -0.66
N LYS A 120 17.07 0.99 -0.84
CA LYS A 120 16.46 1.74 0.27
C LYS A 120 15.92 0.83 1.37
N ALA A 121 15.35 -0.32 1.00
CA ALA A 121 14.84 -1.26 1.99
C ALA A 121 15.96 -1.96 2.77
N GLU A 122 17.12 -2.17 2.15
CA GLU A 122 18.33 -2.70 2.79
C GLU A 122 18.91 -1.69 3.80
N GLU A 123 19.14 -0.47 3.34
CA GLU A 123 19.85 0.57 4.12
C GLU A 123 18.98 1.22 5.21
N MET A 124 17.67 1.40 4.97
CA MET A 124 16.82 2.17 5.88
C MET A 124 16.14 1.28 6.94
N PRO A 125 16.13 1.71 8.22
CA PRO A 125 15.31 1.10 9.24
C PRO A 125 13.82 1.17 8.89
N THR A 126 13.03 0.16 9.32
CA THR A 126 11.60 0.02 8.97
C THR A 126 10.76 1.26 9.23
N ARG A 127 11.07 2.03 10.29
CA ARG A 127 10.35 3.27 10.60
C ARG A 127 10.67 4.36 9.59
N GLU A 128 11.93 4.57 9.29
CA GLU A 128 12.40 5.60 8.37
C GLU A 128 11.93 5.31 6.94
N LEU A 129 11.99 4.04 6.50
CA LEU A 129 11.44 3.61 5.22
C LEU A 129 9.94 3.91 5.11
N ARG A 130 9.18 3.67 6.18
CA ARG A 130 7.74 3.98 6.22
C ARG A 130 7.48 5.47 6.10
N ASP A 131 8.23 6.28 6.84
CA ASP A 131 8.10 7.73 6.83
C ASP A 131 8.49 8.30 5.45
N HIS A 132 9.57 7.79 4.85
CA HIS A 132 9.99 8.13 3.48
C HIS A 132 8.92 7.83 2.43
N ILE A 133 8.34 6.62 2.46
CA ILE A 133 7.25 6.23 1.54
C ILE A 133 6.01 7.13 1.75
N LYS A 134 5.73 7.53 2.99
CA LYS A 134 4.60 8.40 3.31
C LYS A 134 4.79 9.81 2.75
N GLU A 135 5.98 10.39 2.90
CA GLU A 135 6.29 11.71 2.34
C GLU A 135 6.29 11.67 0.81
N LEU A 136 6.87 10.64 0.18
CA LEU A 136 6.79 10.49 -1.29
C LEU A 136 5.34 10.43 -1.79
N LYS A 137 4.47 9.66 -1.15
CA LYS A 137 3.04 9.61 -1.51
C LYS A 137 2.31 10.93 -1.27
N LYS A 138 2.77 11.73 -0.32
CA LYS A 138 2.22 13.05 -0.05
C LYS A 138 2.67 14.02 -1.14
N GLU A 139 3.95 14.04 -1.48
CA GLU A 139 4.48 14.84 -2.59
C GLU A 139 3.84 14.46 -3.93
N GLU A 140 3.63 13.18 -4.23
CA GLU A 140 2.93 12.75 -5.43
C GLU A 140 1.48 13.25 -5.47
N LYS A 141 0.80 13.25 -4.31
CA LYS A 141 -0.55 13.81 -4.21
C LYS A 141 -0.54 15.32 -4.39
N GLU A 142 0.46 16.01 -3.85
CA GLU A 142 0.60 17.46 -3.98
C GLU A 142 0.96 17.87 -5.42
N LYS A 143 1.87 17.14 -6.08
CA LYS A 143 2.24 17.37 -7.48
C LYS A 143 1.09 17.03 -8.46
N ASN A 144 0.26 16.06 -8.11
CA ASN A 144 -0.93 15.68 -8.89
C ASN A 144 -2.22 16.33 -8.36
N LEU A 145 -2.14 17.43 -7.63
CA LEU A 145 -3.33 18.22 -7.27
C LEU A 145 -3.96 18.76 -8.54
N ASP A 146 -5.08 18.17 -8.95
CA ASP A 146 -5.91 18.68 -10.04
C ASP A 146 -6.41 20.09 -9.67
N PRO A 147 -6.01 21.15 -10.41
CA PRO A 147 -6.44 22.52 -10.13
C PRO A 147 -7.96 22.67 -10.12
N LYS A 148 -8.69 21.87 -10.92
CA LYS A 148 -10.16 21.87 -10.92
C LYS A 148 -10.72 21.35 -9.60
N LYS A 149 -10.12 20.30 -9.04
CA LYS A 149 -10.51 19.77 -7.74
C LYS A 149 -10.25 20.79 -6.63
N VAL A 150 -9.09 21.45 -6.65
CA VAL A 150 -8.77 22.52 -5.69
C VAL A 150 -9.80 23.64 -5.76
N PHE A 151 -10.17 24.08 -6.96
CA PHE A 151 -11.20 25.10 -7.16
C PHE A 151 -12.57 24.67 -6.60
N ILE A 152 -12.98 23.41 -6.86
CA ILE A 152 -14.23 22.85 -6.34
C ILE A 152 -14.22 22.81 -4.82
N ASP A 153 -13.14 22.32 -4.21
CA ASP A 153 -13.03 22.19 -2.76
C ASP A 153 -13.08 23.56 -2.08
N GLN A 154 -12.36 24.56 -2.60
CA GLN A 154 -12.41 25.95 -2.13
C GLN A 154 -13.82 26.57 -2.26
N PHE A 155 -14.50 26.33 -3.37
CA PHE A 155 -15.87 26.79 -3.58
C PHE A 155 -16.84 26.18 -2.57
N VAL A 156 -16.78 24.86 -2.39
CA VAL A 156 -17.68 24.13 -1.47
C VAL A 156 -17.43 24.58 -0.03
N GLU A 157 -16.18 24.70 0.40
CA GLU A 157 -15.83 25.17 1.74
C GLU A 157 -16.37 26.58 2.00
N ARG A 158 -16.13 27.52 1.07
CA ARG A 158 -16.66 28.89 1.16
C ARG A 158 -18.18 28.92 1.25
N MET A 159 -18.86 28.18 0.38
CA MET A 159 -20.32 28.21 0.30
C MET A 159 -20.99 27.50 1.48
N THR A 160 -20.43 26.38 1.95
CA THR A 160 -20.92 25.69 3.16
C THR A 160 -20.73 26.56 4.40
N ALA A 161 -19.63 27.30 4.50
CA ALA A 161 -19.41 28.27 5.58
C ALA A 161 -20.42 29.44 5.53
N ILE A 162 -20.60 30.06 4.35
CA ILE A 162 -21.53 31.19 4.16
C ILE A 162 -22.98 30.76 4.46
N LEU A 163 -23.39 29.59 3.98
CA LEU A 163 -24.75 29.08 4.14
C LEU A 163 -24.94 28.24 5.40
N ASN A 164 -23.88 28.13 6.23
CA ASN A 164 -23.76 27.32 7.43
C ASN A 164 -24.46 25.95 7.29
N CYS A 165 -24.05 25.17 6.30
CA CYS A 165 -24.75 23.94 5.95
C CYS A 165 -23.80 22.82 5.48
N SER A 166 -24.32 21.60 5.45
CA SER A 166 -23.58 20.46 4.91
C SER A 166 -23.45 20.55 3.39
N ARG A 167 -22.54 19.77 2.80
CA ARG A 167 -22.39 19.68 1.33
C ARG A 167 -23.68 19.22 0.64
N THR A 168 -24.40 18.29 1.25
CA THR A 168 -25.69 17.81 0.73
C THR A 168 -26.72 18.93 0.71
N GLU A 169 -26.78 19.71 1.79
CA GLU A 169 -27.68 20.84 1.91
C GLU A 169 -27.30 21.99 0.97
N LEU A 170 -25.99 22.23 0.76
CA LEU A 170 -25.51 23.16 -0.26
C LEU A 170 -25.99 22.76 -1.66
N ASN A 171 -25.91 21.48 -2.03
CA ASN A 171 -26.40 21.01 -3.32
C ASN A 171 -27.91 21.24 -3.49
N PHE A 172 -28.70 21.00 -2.44
CA PHE A 172 -30.14 21.30 -2.44
C PHE A 172 -30.40 22.78 -2.67
N LYS A 173 -29.71 23.67 -1.95
CA LYS A 173 -29.83 25.13 -2.11
C LYS A 173 -29.39 25.61 -3.48
N LEU A 174 -28.31 25.04 -4.05
CA LEU A 174 -27.88 25.34 -5.42
C LEU A 174 -28.91 24.85 -6.45
N ALA A 175 -29.53 23.69 -6.24
CA ALA A 175 -30.60 23.21 -7.11
C ALA A 175 -31.80 24.17 -7.10
N LEU A 176 -32.21 24.67 -5.92
CA LEU A 176 -33.25 25.72 -5.82
C LEU A 176 -32.85 26.99 -6.55
N TYR A 177 -31.59 27.42 -6.41
CA TYR A 177 -31.09 28.63 -7.09
C TYR A 177 -31.15 28.52 -8.62
N PHE A 178 -30.81 27.35 -9.16
CA PHE A 178 -30.79 27.13 -10.62
C PHE A 178 -32.12 26.64 -11.21
N GLN A 179 -33.15 26.40 -10.40
CA GLN A 179 -34.37 25.70 -10.84
C GLN A 179 -35.10 26.37 -12.04
N ASP A 180 -35.13 27.70 -12.07
CA ASP A 180 -35.83 28.51 -13.08
C ASP A 180 -34.85 29.23 -14.03
N SER A 181 -33.57 28.85 -13.99
CA SER A 181 -32.54 29.54 -14.76
C SER A 181 -32.54 29.09 -16.22
N ASP A 182 -32.27 30.03 -17.14
CA ASP A 182 -32.09 29.70 -18.55
C ASP A 182 -30.82 28.86 -18.77
N THR A 183 -31.03 27.61 -19.17
CA THR A 183 -29.95 26.63 -19.35
C THR A 183 -29.01 26.97 -20.50
N GLU A 184 -29.45 27.71 -21.52
CA GLU A 184 -28.57 28.12 -22.63
C GLU A 184 -27.61 29.22 -22.18
N SER A 185 -28.13 30.27 -21.53
CA SER A 185 -27.32 31.31 -20.91
C SER A 185 -26.33 30.76 -19.88
N ILE A 186 -26.75 29.84 -18.99
CA ILE A 186 -25.85 29.19 -18.04
C ILE A 186 -24.71 28.46 -18.77
N ARG A 187 -25.03 27.70 -19.81
CA ARG A 187 -24.04 26.93 -20.57
C ARG A 187 -22.97 27.84 -21.16
N ASP A 188 -23.37 28.97 -21.73
CA ASP A 188 -22.43 29.91 -22.35
C ASP A 188 -21.54 30.58 -21.31
N VAL A 189 -22.10 31.00 -20.17
CA VAL A 189 -21.32 31.56 -19.05
C VAL A 189 -20.33 30.53 -18.49
N VAL A 190 -20.76 29.28 -18.29
CA VAL A 190 -19.88 28.20 -17.80
C VAL A 190 -18.76 27.92 -18.79
N ARG A 191 -19.06 27.84 -20.09
CA ARG A 191 -18.04 27.64 -21.14
C ARG A 191 -17.02 28.76 -21.17
N GLN A 192 -17.46 30.01 -21.07
CA GLN A 192 -16.55 31.15 -21.04
C GLN A 192 -15.63 31.09 -19.82
N ARG A 193 -16.19 30.94 -18.62
CA ARG A 193 -15.42 30.87 -17.37
C ARG A 193 -14.47 29.67 -17.32
N GLN A 194 -14.89 28.54 -17.88
CA GLN A 194 -14.02 27.37 -17.98
C GLN A 194 -12.82 27.66 -18.90
N ARG A 195 -13.03 28.31 -20.04
CA ARG A 195 -11.93 28.71 -20.94
C ARG A 195 -10.98 29.72 -20.29
N GLU A 196 -11.51 30.67 -19.53
CA GLU A 196 -10.70 31.64 -18.78
C GLU A 196 -9.84 30.92 -17.73
N PHE A 197 -10.46 30.05 -16.92
CA PHE A 197 -9.76 29.25 -15.91
C PHE A 197 -8.66 28.36 -16.51
N GLU A 198 -8.96 27.62 -17.58
CA GLU A 198 -7.98 26.79 -18.29
C GLU A 198 -6.91 27.64 -19.00
N GLY A 199 -7.27 28.84 -19.46
CA GLY A 199 -6.33 29.78 -20.07
C GLY A 199 -5.34 30.38 -19.08
N ASP A 200 -5.76 30.65 -17.85
CA ASP A 200 -4.88 31.17 -16.80
C ASP A 200 -3.95 30.09 -16.24
N LEU A 201 -4.43 28.85 -16.11
CA LEU A 201 -3.59 27.70 -15.74
C LEU A 201 -2.46 27.40 -16.74
N ASN A 202 -2.61 27.76 -18.01
CA ASN A 202 -1.60 27.54 -19.05
C ASN A 202 -0.60 28.70 -19.18
N LYS A 203 -0.77 29.80 -18.43
CA LYS A 203 0.15 30.95 -18.42
C LYS A 203 1.12 30.92 -17.23
N GLU A 204 0.83 30.14 -16.19
CA GLU A 204 1.71 29.84 -15.05
C GLU A 204 2.64 28.66 -15.37
#